data_AF-A0A957XLP7-F1
#
_entry.id   AF-A0A957XLP7-F1
#
_cell.length_a   1.000
_cell.length_b   1.000
_cell.length_c   1.000
_cell.angle_alpha   90.00
_cell.angle_beta   90.00
_cell.angle_gamma   90.00
#
_symmetry.space_group_name_H-M   'P 1'
#
loop_
_entity.id
_entity.type
_entity.pdbx_description
1 polymer ?
#
loop_
_entity_poly.entity_id
_entity_poly.type
_entity_poly.pdbx_seq_one_letter_code
_entity_poly.pdbx_strand_id
1 'polypeptide(L)'
;MQQIIELEKKGAAGEAQRAVAADAVPGLERRSKRLIESMMKTIDAAFPHRPAKAKEWGFNTKKGTANILTPKNQKERLAVMETYIAKEESRPEEERFTIPALADVIDNVQTYQATIKARDAGQYQREASINACNELVKPLAQYLQLAAGVIVGHTYGLKVSRDLQHWGYNVVEQRRSSKDDNPAAAPNGTNGDGDSGLVNIDVDGADQPE
;
A
#
# COMPACT_ATOMS: atom_id res chain seq x y z
N MET A 1 -24.53 -1.07 -16.62
CA MET A 1 -23.39 -0.85 -17.54
C MET A 1 -22.80 0.56 -17.45
N GLN A 2 -23.58 1.64 -17.59
CA GLN A 2 -23.03 3.02 -17.52
C GLN A 2 -22.27 3.32 -16.22
N GLN A 3 -22.77 2.85 -15.07
CA GLN A 3 -22.08 3.02 -13.77
C GLN A 3 -20.71 2.33 -13.70
N ILE A 4 -20.55 1.15 -14.31
CA ILE A 4 -19.26 0.43 -14.34
C ILE A 4 -18.24 1.20 -15.18
N ILE A 5 -18.67 1.71 -16.35
CA ILE A 5 -17.82 2.52 -17.23
C ILE A 5 -17.35 3.80 -16.53
N GLU A 6 -18.21 4.45 -15.74
CA GLU A 6 -17.82 5.62 -14.95
C GLU A 6 -16.83 5.29 -13.84
N LEU A 7 -17.00 4.16 -13.16
CA LEU A 7 -16.07 3.70 -12.13
C LEU A 7 -14.69 3.39 -12.75
N GLU A 8 -14.65 2.67 -13.87
CA GLU A 8 -13.41 2.40 -14.60
C GLU A 8 -12.70 3.69 -15.03
N LYS A 9 -13.43 4.69 -15.52
CA LYS A 9 -12.86 6.01 -15.87
C LYS A 9 -12.26 6.70 -14.64
N LYS A 10 -12.93 6.64 -13.48
CA LYS A 10 -12.41 7.21 -12.23
C LYS A 10 -11.16 6.48 -11.74
N GLY A 11 -11.17 5.13 -11.77
CA GLY A 11 -10.00 4.32 -11.43
C GLY A 11 -8.81 4.58 -12.36
N ALA A 12 -9.04 4.68 -13.66
CA ALA A 12 -8.02 5.01 -14.65
C ALA A 12 -7.44 6.42 -14.46
N ALA A 13 -8.28 7.41 -14.13
CA ALA A 13 -7.84 8.76 -13.80
C ALA A 13 -6.96 8.78 -12.53
N GLY A 14 -7.35 8.03 -11.49
CA GLY A 14 -6.56 7.90 -10.25
C GLY A 14 -5.19 7.25 -10.50
N GLU A 15 -5.13 6.21 -11.34
CA GLU A 15 -3.86 5.57 -11.71
C GLU A 15 -2.97 6.50 -12.54
N ALA A 16 -3.54 7.26 -13.47
CA ALA A 16 -2.79 8.25 -14.26
C ALA A 16 -2.20 9.34 -13.35
N GLN A 17 -2.96 9.85 -12.38
CA GLN A 17 -2.46 10.82 -11.40
C GLN A 17 -1.32 10.24 -10.54
N ARG A 18 -1.47 8.99 -10.08
CA ARG A 18 -0.42 8.30 -9.32
C ARG A 18 0.85 8.11 -10.15
N ALA A 19 0.73 7.73 -11.42
CA ALA A 19 1.86 7.53 -12.32
C ALA A 19 2.63 8.84 -12.56
N VAL A 20 1.91 9.92 -12.89
CA VAL A 20 2.51 11.25 -13.07
C VAL A 20 3.21 11.73 -11.80
N ALA A 21 2.58 11.54 -10.63
CA ALA A 21 3.19 11.88 -9.36
C ALA A 21 4.46 11.07 -9.08
N ALA A 22 4.46 9.77 -9.41
CA ALA A 22 5.63 8.90 -9.24
C ALA A 22 6.81 9.34 -10.12
N ASP A 23 6.55 9.72 -11.38
CA ASP A 23 7.58 10.18 -12.32
C ASP A 23 8.21 11.52 -11.90
N ALA A 24 7.48 12.37 -11.16
CA ALA A 24 7.99 13.63 -10.65
C ALA A 24 8.99 13.45 -9.48
N VAL A 25 8.86 12.37 -8.69
CA VAL A 25 9.64 12.17 -7.45
C VAL A 25 11.16 12.21 -7.66
N PRO A 26 11.76 11.52 -8.64
CA PRO A 26 13.22 11.53 -8.82
C PRO A 26 13.78 12.93 -9.18
N GLY A 27 12.99 13.74 -9.87
CA GLY A 27 13.35 15.13 -10.17
C GLY A 27 13.34 16.00 -8.91
N LEU A 28 12.28 15.84 -8.10
CA LEU A 28 12.14 16.53 -6.83
C LEU A 28 13.24 16.15 -5.83
N GLU A 29 13.59 14.87 -5.74
CA GLU A 29 14.66 14.39 -4.87
C GLU A 29 16.01 15.01 -5.20
N ARG A 30 16.34 15.11 -6.49
CA ARG A 30 17.57 15.76 -6.95
C ARG A 30 17.55 17.25 -6.64
N ARG A 31 16.41 17.92 -6.77
CA ARG A 31 16.28 19.35 -6.40
C ARG A 31 16.44 19.55 -4.89
N SER A 32 15.77 18.77 -4.05
CA SER A 32 15.89 18.89 -2.59
C SER A 32 17.30 18.62 -2.10
N LYS A 33 17.99 17.59 -2.64
CA LYS A 33 19.37 17.32 -2.25
C LYS A 33 20.27 18.53 -2.50
N ARG A 34 20.15 19.17 -3.66
CA ARG A 34 20.91 20.40 -3.99
C ARG A 34 20.56 21.57 -3.07
N LEU A 35 19.27 21.78 -2.78
CA LEU A 35 18.84 22.83 -1.85
C LEU A 35 19.39 22.57 -0.45
N ILE A 36 19.29 21.34 0.06
CA ILE A 36 19.79 20.93 1.37
C ILE A 36 21.30 21.10 1.46
N GLU A 37 22.05 20.69 0.45
CA GLU A 37 23.50 20.93 0.38
C GLU A 37 23.81 22.43 0.41
N SER A 38 23.02 23.27 -0.27
CA SER A 38 23.16 24.71 -0.21
C SER A 38 22.89 25.25 1.20
N MET A 39 21.78 24.83 1.84
CA MET A 39 21.46 25.21 3.22
C MET A 39 22.57 24.80 4.20
N MET A 40 23.10 23.57 4.06
CA MET A 40 24.20 23.06 4.88
C MET A 40 25.44 23.97 4.76
N LYS A 41 25.82 24.34 3.53
CA LYS A 41 26.96 25.24 3.28
C LYS A 41 26.73 26.62 3.88
N THR A 42 25.53 27.17 3.73
CA THR A 42 25.18 28.49 4.27
C THR A 42 25.23 28.50 5.80
N ILE A 43 24.69 27.47 6.44
CA ILE A 43 24.71 27.33 7.90
C ILE A 43 26.12 27.12 8.43
N ASP A 44 26.94 26.30 7.76
CA ASP A 44 28.32 26.06 8.16
C ASP A 44 29.17 27.34 8.01
N ALA A 45 28.96 28.11 6.93
CA ALA A 45 29.62 29.40 6.72
C ALA A 45 29.19 30.46 7.75
N ALA A 46 27.90 30.52 8.10
CA ALA A 46 27.39 31.48 9.09
C ALA A 46 27.76 31.12 10.53
N PHE A 47 27.85 29.83 10.84
CA PHE A 47 28.07 29.31 12.20
C PHE A 47 29.18 28.26 12.24
N PRO A 48 30.43 28.62 11.88
CA PRO A 48 31.52 27.67 11.82
C PRO A 48 31.79 27.03 13.18
N HIS A 49 32.00 25.72 13.18
CA HIS A 49 32.27 24.91 14.38
C HIS A 49 31.19 24.95 15.47
N ARG A 50 29.94 25.33 15.14
CA ARG A 50 28.82 25.40 16.09
C ARG A 50 27.73 24.35 15.77
N PRO A 51 27.94 23.07 16.11
CA PRO A 51 26.97 22.00 15.81
C PRO A 51 25.61 22.19 16.51
N ALA A 52 25.56 22.94 17.61
CA ALA A 52 24.30 23.29 18.26
C ALA A 52 23.43 24.19 17.37
N LYS A 53 24.05 25.14 16.63
CA LYS A 53 23.32 25.97 15.66
C LYS A 53 22.77 25.14 14.53
N ALA A 54 23.56 24.25 13.92
CA ALA A 54 23.04 23.36 12.88
C ALA A 54 21.79 22.56 13.33
N LYS A 55 21.75 22.10 14.59
CA LYS A 55 20.57 21.44 15.17
C LYS A 55 19.36 22.36 15.32
N GLU A 56 19.56 23.62 15.74
CA GLU A 56 18.48 24.61 15.79
C GLU A 56 17.85 24.84 14.41
N TRP A 57 18.63 24.69 13.34
CA TRP A 57 18.19 24.79 11.95
C TRP A 57 17.65 23.46 11.38
N GLY A 58 17.42 22.46 12.23
CA GLY A 58 16.81 21.18 11.86
C GLY A 58 17.80 20.11 11.39
N PHE A 59 19.10 20.40 11.33
CA PHE A 59 20.08 19.42 10.88
C PHE A 59 20.57 18.49 11.98
N ASN A 60 20.73 17.21 11.65
CA ASN A 60 21.43 16.28 12.51
C ASN A 60 22.95 16.50 12.43
N THR A 61 23.66 16.32 13.54
CA THR A 61 25.13 16.41 13.59
C THR A 61 25.72 15.15 14.20
N LYS A 62 26.91 14.75 13.76
CA LYS A 62 27.61 13.58 14.31
C LYS A 62 28.17 13.92 15.69
N LYS A 63 27.86 13.08 16.69
CA LYS A 63 28.29 13.26 18.09
C LYS A 63 29.80 13.49 18.18
N GLY A 64 30.20 14.54 18.89
CA GLY A 64 31.61 14.89 19.11
C GLY A 64 32.30 15.55 17.91
N THR A 65 31.59 15.87 16.83
CA THR A 65 32.15 16.56 15.66
C THR A 65 31.27 17.73 15.23
N ALA A 66 31.84 18.71 14.53
CA ALA A 66 31.07 19.81 13.94
C ALA A 66 30.35 19.41 12.64
N ASN A 67 30.44 18.14 12.23
CA ASN A 67 29.97 17.70 10.91
C ASN A 67 28.43 17.58 10.88
N ILE A 68 27.82 18.34 9.97
CA ILE A 68 26.41 18.28 9.63
C ILE A 68 26.13 17.03 8.79
N LEU A 69 25.09 16.28 9.14
CA LEU A 69 24.69 15.06 8.45
C LEU A 69 23.63 15.36 7.40
N THR A 70 23.82 14.81 6.20
CA THR A 70 22.81 14.88 5.14
C THR A 70 21.61 13.99 5.49
N PRO A 71 20.37 14.52 5.41
CA PRO A 71 19.14 13.73 5.60
C PRO A 71 19.01 12.62 4.55
N LYS A 72 18.71 11.40 5.00
CA LYS A 72 18.79 10.18 4.17
C LYS A 72 17.50 9.92 3.41
N ASN A 73 16.37 10.08 4.07
CA ASN A 73 15.06 9.78 3.51
C ASN A 73 14.23 11.04 3.27
N GLN A 74 13.14 10.89 2.53
CA GLN A 74 12.24 11.98 2.16
C GLN A 74 11.65 12.71 3.39
N LYS A 75 11.27 11.96 4.42
CA LYS A 75 10.69 12.51 5.65
C LYS A 75 11.69 13.43 6.37
N GLU A 76 12.93 12.98 6.52
CA GLU A 76 14.02 13.78 7.08
C GLU A 76 14.30 15.03 6.23
N ARG A 77 14.32 14.89 4.90
CA ARG A 77 14.53 16.03 4.00
C ARG A 77 13.45 17.10 4.18
N LEU A 78 12.18 16.69 4.22
CA LEU A 78 11.06 17.59 4.44
C LEU A 78 11.15 18.28 5.80
N ALA A 79 11.38 17.52 6.88
CA ALA A 79 11.49 18.08 8.22
C ALA A 79 12.61 19.13 8.34
N VAL A 80 13.77 18.88 7.71
CA VAL A 80 14.88 19.84 7.66
C VAL A 80 14.47 21.11 6.91
N MET A 81 13.88 20.98 5.73
CA MET A 81 13.45 22.13 4.92
C MET A 81 12.35 22.95 5.62
N GLU A 82 11.38 22.30 6.25
CA GLU A 82 10.32 22.96 7.03
C GLU A 82 10.89 23.72 8.24
N THR A 83 11.84 23.11 8.96
CA THR A 83 12.53 23.78 10.08
C THR A 83 13.34 24.98 9.58
N TYR A 84 14.03 24.84 8.44
CA TYR A 84 14.77 25.93 7.82
C TYR A 84 13.86 27.09 7.42
N ILE A 85 12.72 26.81 6.78
CA ILE A 85 11.72 27.82 6.41
C ILE A 85 11.24 28.56 7.66
N ALA A 86 10.81 27.84 8.70
CA ALA A 86 10.32 28.46 9.93
C ALA A 86 11.38 29.36 10.60
N LYS A 87 12.66 28.96 10.55
CA LYS A 87 13.77 29.77 11.06
C LYS A 87 14.02 31.01 10.22
N GLU A 88 14.06 30.89 8.89
CA GLU A 88 14.24 32.04 8.00
C GLU A 88 13.07 33.03 8.07
N GLU A 89 11.83 32.53 8.13
CA GLU A 89 10.64 33.39 8.27
C GLU A 89 10.63 34.18 9.56
N SER A 90 11.19 33.61 10.65
CA SER A 90 11.31 34.30 11.94
C SER A 90 12.34 35.43 11.96
N ARG A 91 13.19 35.54 10.94
CA ARG A 91 14.23 36.57 10.84
C ARG A 91 13.72 37.78 10.05
N PRO A 92 14.19 39.00 10.37
CA PRO A 92 13.95 40.18 9.52
C PRO A 92 14.44 39.92 8.09
N GLU A 93 13.73 40.46 7.10
CA GLU A 93 14.01 40.21 5.68
C GLU A 93 15.46 40.52 5.28
N GLU A 94 16.03 41.56 5.87
CA GLU A 94 17.41 42.02 5.64
C GLU A 94 18.48 41.05 6.16
N GLU A 95 18.14 40.24 7.16
CA GLU A 95 19.06 39.27 7.76
C GLU A 95 18.94 37.87 7.13
N ARG A 96 17.95 37.68 6.25
CA ARG A 96 17.67 36.37 5.65
C ARG A 96 18.81 35.90 4.76
N PHE A 97 19.02 34.59 4.73
CA PHE A 97 19.98 34.02 3.80
C PHE A 97 19.51 34.20 2.35
N THR A 98 20.39 34.73 1.50
CA THR A 98 20.11 34.90 0.07
C THR A 98 20.22 33.58 -0.70
N ILE A 99 21.03 32.64 -0.20
CA ILE A 99 21.33 31.37 -0.87
C ILE A 99 21.17 30.22 0.15
N PRO A 100 20.33 29.20 -0.11
CA PRO A 100 19.31 29.20 -1.18
C PRO A 100 18.22 30.24 -0.90
N ALA A 101 17.56 30.73 -1.95
CA ALA A 101 16.45 31.65 -1.77
C ALA A 101 15.30 30.95 -1.03
N LEU A 102 14.71 31.63 -0.04
CA LEU A 102 13.63 31.06 0.77
C LEU A 102 12.44 30.58 -0.10
N ALA A 103 12.11 31.33 -1.15
CA ALA A 103 11.05 30.98 -2.10
C ALA A 103 11.31 29.63 -2.79
N ASP A 104 12.55 29.31 -3.15
CA ASP A 104 12.90 28.02 -3.77
C ASP A 104 12.70 26.85 -2.82
N VAL A 105 13.00 27.06 -1.53
CA VAL A 105 12.81 26.03 -0.49
C VAL A 105 11.32 25.81 -0.24
N ILE A 106 10.53 26.89 -0.13
CA ILE A 106 9.08 26.83 0.02
C ILE A 106 8.42 26.11 -1.15
N ASP A 107 8.74 26.50 -2.39
CA ASP A 107 8.22 25.86 -3.61
C ASP A 107 8.54 24.36 -3.63
N ASN A 108 9.76 23.98 -3.25
CA ASN A 108 10.16 22.58 -3.21
C ASN A 108 9.37 21.77 -2.16
N VAL A 109 9.18 22.33 -0.96
CA VAL A 109 8.38 21.69 0.11
C VAL A 109 6.92 21.53 -0.31
N GLN A 110 6.31 22.59 -0.85
CA GLN A 110 4.93 22.56 -1.34
C GLN A 110 4.74 21.52 -2.45
N THR A 111 5.65 21.48 -3.42
CA THR A 111 5.60 20.51 -4.51
C THR A 111 5.76 19.08 -3.99
N TYR A 112 6.62 18.86 -2.99
CA TYR A 112 6.76 17.56 -2.34
C TYR A 112 5.47 17.11 -1.66
N GLN A 113 4.88 17.99 -0.84
CA GLN A 113 3.64 17.68 -0.12
C GLN A 113 2.48 17.43 -1.09
N ALA A 114 2.38 18.22 -2.16
CA ALA A 114 1.40 18.01 -3.22
C ALA A 114 1.58 16.65 -3.92
N THR A 115 2.82 16.26 -4.22
CA THR A 115 3.14 14.97 -4.86
C THR A 115 2.76 13.79 -3.96
N ILE A 116 3.06 13.87 -2.67
CA ILE A 116 2.65 12.83 -1.68
C ILE A 116 1.13 12.71 -1.66
N LYS A 117 0.42 13.84 -1.48
CA LYS A 117 -1.05 13.86 -1.45
C LYS A 117 -1.67 13.31 -2.73
N ALA A 118 -1.12 13.65 -3.90
CA ALA A 118 -1.59 13.15 -5.19
C ALA A 118 -1.42 11.63 -5.30
N ARG A 119 -0.31 11.08 -4.80
CA ARG A 119 -0.08 9.63 -4.77
C ARG A 119 -1.09 8.90 -3.89
N ASP A 120 -1.31 9.41 -2.69
CA ASP A 120 -2.22 8.81 -1.71
C ASP A 120 -3.68 8.91 -2.19
N ALA A 121 -4.06 10.05 -2.77
CA ALA A 121 -5.37 10.24 -3.38
C ALA A 121 -5.60 9.28 -4.57
N GLY A 122 -4.60 9.11 -5.45
CA GLY A 122 -4.69 8.18 -6.57
C GLY A 122 -4.83 6.73 -6.11
N GLN A 123 -4.13 6.32 -5.06
CA GLN A 123 -4.28 5.00 -4.44
C GLN A 123 -5.70 4.80 -3.88
N TYR A 124 -6.19 5.76 -3.09
CA TYR A 124 -7.53 5.71 -2.52
C TYR A 124 -8.62 5.61 -3.60
N GLN A 125 -8.51 6.40 -4.68
CA GLN A 125 -9.45 6.34 -5.81
C GLN A 125 -9.46 4.97 -6.50
N ARG A 126 -8.29 4.35 -6.67
CA ARG A 126 -8.18 3.00 -7.24
C ARG A 126 -8.85 1.97 -6.36
N GLU A 127 -8.57 1.99 -5.05
CA GLU A 127 -9.16 1.06 -4.09
C GLU A 127 -10.69 1.22 -4.04
N ALA A 128 -11.18 2.46 -3.98
CA ALA A 128 -12.60 2.75 -4.03
C ALA A 128 -13.27 2.25 -5.32
N SER A 129 -12.61 2.43 -6.48
CA SER A 129 -13.11 1.93 -7.77
C SER A 129 -13.17 0.41 -7.83
N ILE A 130 -12.13 -0.28 -7.33
CA ILE A 130 -12.10 -1.75 -7.31
C ILE A 130 -13.21 -2.29 -6.41
N ASN A 131 -13.38 -1.71 -5.23
CA ASN A 131 -14.43 -2.12 -4.30
C ASN A 131 -15.82 -1.91 -4.90
N ALA A 132 -16.06 -0.77 -5.53
CA ALA A 132 -17.34 -0.51 -6.20
C ALA A 132 -17.61 -1.49 -7.36
N CYS A 133 -16.60 -1.83 -8.17
CA CYS A 133 -16.74 -2.87 -9.20
C CYS A 133 -17.05 -4.25 -8.60
N ASN A 134 -16.36 -4.62 -7.51
CA ASN A 134 -16.59 -5.89 -6.83
C ASN A 134 -18.03 -6.00 -6.30
N GLU A 135 -18.58 -4.94 -5.70
CA GLU A 135 -19.98 -4.93 -5.24
C GLU A 135 -20.97 -5.11 -6.39
N LEU A 136 -20.69 -4.56 -7.57
CA LEU A 136 -21.57 -4.73 -8.75
C LEU A 136 -21.47 -6.13 -9.38
N VAL A 137 -20.31 -6.79 -9.30
CA VAL A 137 -20.09 -8.12 -9.87
C VAL A 137 -20.64 -9.24 -8.98
N LYS A 138 -20.66 -9.07 -7.64
CA LYS A 138 -21.21 -10.05 -6.69
C LYS A 138 -22.59 -10.61 -7.09
N PRO A 139 -23.63 -9.80 -7.38
CA PRO A 139 -24.93 -10.34 -7.77
C PRO A 139 -24.89 -11.05 -9.12
N LEU A 140 -24.08 -10.60 -10.08
CA LEU A 140 -23.90 -11.34 -11.34
C LEU A 140 -23.31 -12.73 -11.10
N ALA A 141 -22.32 -12.85 -10.21
CA ALA A 141 -21.75 -14.14 -9.85
C ALA A 141 -22.82 -15.07 -9.24
N GLN A 142 -23.69 -14.55 -8.38
CA GLN A 142 -24.82 -15.32 -7.82
C GLN A 142 -25.80 -15.78 -8.91
N TYR A 143 -26.18 -14.90 -9.85
CA TYR A 143 -27.06 -15.27 -10.96
C TYR A 143 -26.43 -16.32 -11.87
N LEU A 144 -25.13 -16.21 -12.17
CA LEU A 144 -24.40 -17.19 -12.96
C LEU A 144 -24.33 -18.55 -12.24
N GLN A 145 -24.06 -18.55 -10.94
CA GLN A 145 -24.10 -19.78 -10.13
C GLN A 145 -25.48 -20.43 -10.14
N LEU A 146 -26.55 -19.64 -9.98
CA LEU A 146 -27.93 -20.14 -10.03
C LEU A 146 -28.26 -20.72 -11.41
N ALA A 147 -27.96 -19.99 -12.49
CA ALA A 147 -28.20 -20.44 -13.86
C ALA A 147 -27.43 -21.74 -14.17
N ALA A 148 -26.17 -21.83 -13.75
CA ALA A 148 -25.38 -23.03 -13.92
C ALA A 148 -25.97 -24.21 -13.12
N GLY A 149 -26.47 -23.97 -11.90
CA GLY A 149 -27.21 -24.96 -11.11
C GLY A 149 -28.48 -25.47 -11.80
N VAL A 150 -29.25 -24.60 -12.44
CA VAL A 150 -30.44 -24.99 -13.22
C VAL A 150 -30.06 -25.85 -14.42
N ILE A 151 -29.01 -25.49 -15.16
CA ILE A 151 -28.52 -26.26 -16.31
C ILE A 151 -28.06 -27.65 -15.85
N VAL A 152 -27.27 -27.73 -14.78
CA VAL A 152 -26.82 -29.01 -14.22
C VAL A 152 -28.02 -29.85 -13.76
N GLY A 153 -28.97 -29.24 -13.05
CA GLY A 153 -30.18 -29.91 -12.59
C GLY A 153 -31.02 -30.50 -13.73
N HIS A 154 -31.17 -29.75 -14.82
CA HIS A 154 -31.91 -30.18 -16.00
C HIS A 154 -31.18 -31.26 -16.81
N THR A 155 -29.87 -31.07 -17.06
CA THR A 155 -29.06 -31.98 -17.89
C THR A 155 -28.78 -33.31 -17.19
N TYR A 156 -28.52 -33.29 -15.88
CA TYR A 156 -28.13 -34.47 -15.11
C TYR A 156 -29.26 -34.99 -14.21
N GLY A 157 -30.48 -34.43 -14.31
CA GLY A 157 -31.64 -34.86 -13.53
C GLY A 157 -31.41 -34.76 -12.01
N LEU A 158 -30.75 -33.69 -11.57
CA LEU A 158 -30.32 -33.47 -10.17
C LEU A 158 -29.37 -34.54 -9.60
N LYS A 159 -28.76 -35.38 -10.45
CA LYS A 159 -27.75 -36.35 -10.02
C LYS A 159 -26.36 -35.73 -10.11
N VAL A 160 -25.57 -35.90 -9.05
CA VAL A 160 -24.16 -35.53 -9.05
C VAL A 160 -23.39 -36.53 -9.93
N SER A 161 -22.96 -36.11 -11.12
CA SER A 161 -22.06 -36.88 -11.99
C SER A 161 -20.61 -36.42 -11.81
N ARG A 162 -19.65 -37.33 -11.99
CA ARG A 162 -18.21 -36.97 -12.07
C ARG A 162 -17.92 -36.00 -13.23
N ASP A 163 -18.75 -36.00 -14.27
CA ASP A 163 -18.59 -35.08 -15.41
C ASP A 163 -18.67 -33.60 -15.02
N LEU A 164 -19.28 -33.28 -13.87
CA LEU A 164 -19.33 -31.93 -13.34
C LEU A 164 -17.94 -31.39 -12.94
N GLN A 165 -16.96 -32.26 -12.69
CA GLN A 165 -15.57 -31.85 -12.48
C GLN A 165 -14.99 -31.20 -13.75
N HIS A 166 -15.36 -31.66 -14.94
CA HIS A 166 -14.94 -31.05 -16.20
C HIS A 166 -15.52 -29.65 -16.40
N TRP A 167 -16.58 -29.31 -15.67
CA TRP A 167 -17.20 -27.98 -15.64
C TRP A 167 -16.66 -27.11 -14.50
N GLY A 168 -15.63 -27.57 -13.78
CA GLY A 168 -14.98 -26.83 -12.70
C GLY A 168 -15.67 -26.93 -11.35
N TYR A 169 -16.69 -27.80 -11.19
CA TYR A 169 -17.31 -28.04 -9.90
C TYR A 169 -16.45 -28.94 -9.02
N ASN A 170 -16.38 -28.62 -7.73
CA ASN A 170 -15.83 -29.53 -6.73
C ASN A 170 -16.88 -30.60 -6.39
N VAL A 171 -16.69 -31.81 -6.91
CA VAL A 171 -17.59 -32.94 -6.68
C VAL A 171 -17.15 -33.71 -5.45
N VAL A 172 -17.86 -33.51 -4.34
CA VAL A 172 -17.62 -34.24 -3.09
C VAL A 172 -18.47 -35.52 -3.09
N GLU A 173 -17.82 -36.67 -3.14
CA GLU A 173 -18.50 -37.95 -3.07
C GLU A 173 -18.91 -38.21 -1.61
N GLN A 174 -20.20 -38.12 -1.31
CA GLN A 174 -20.71 -38.39 0.01
C GLN A 174 -20.62 -39.90 0.27
N ARG A 175 -19.55 -40.36 0.94
CA ARG A 175 -19.45 -41.75 1.41
C ARG A 175 -20.69 -42.04 2.26
N ARG A 176 -21.58 -42.89 1.76
CA ARG A 176 -22.61 -43.49 2.61
C ARG A 176 -21.85 -44.31 3.64
N SER A 177 -21.93 -43.93 4.92
CA SER A 177 -21.49 -44.80 6.00
C SER A 177 -22.28 -46.10 5.87
N SER A 178 -21.61 -47.17 5.46
CA SER A 178 -22.17 -48.51 5.47
C SER A 178 -22.52 -48.82 6.91
N LYS A 179 -23.82 -48.83 7.20
CA LYS A 179 -24.39 -49.31 8.45
C LYS A 179 -24.30 -50.85 8.48
N ASP A 180 -23.08 -51.38 8.42
CA ASP A 180 -22.78 -52.82 8.54
C ASP A 180 -21.34 -53.11 9.00
N ASP A 181 -20.66 -52.17 9.67
CA ASP A 181 -19.44 -52.50 10.41
C ASP A 181 -19.81 -52.93 11.84
N ASN A 182 -20.16 -54.20 11.95
CA ASN A 182 -20.24 -54.96 13.19
C ASN A 182 -18.84 -55.03 13.84
N PRO A 183 -18.62 -54.57 15.09
CA PRO A 183 -17.31 -54.61 15.71
C PRO A 183 -17.09 -55.96 16.37
N ALA A 184 -16.53 -56.93 15.64
CA ALA A 184 -16.01 -58.16 16.23
C ALA A 184 -14.79 -58.68 15.46
N ALA A 185 -13.62 -58.17 15.84
CA ALA A 185 -12.39 -58.93 16.10
C ALA A 185 -11.16 -58.01 15.92
N ALA A 186 -10.51 -57.69 17.04
CA ALA A 186 -9.08 -57.38 17.03
C ALA A 186 -8.32 -58.66 16.63
N PRO A 187 -7.17 -58.53 15.94
CA PRO A 187 -5.94 -58.53 16.74
C PRO A 187 -4.85 -57.55 16.25
N ASN A 188 -4.13 -57.05 17.25
CA ASN A 188 -2.76 -56.54 17.29
C ASN A 188 -1.89 -56.59 16.02
N GLY A 189 -1.25 -55.45 15.72
CA GLY A 189 -0.11 -55.37 14.80
C GLY A 189 0.49 -53.96 14.70
N THR A 190 1.35 -53.64 15.65
CA THR A 190 2.36 -52.56 15.78
C THR A 190 2.86 -51.77 14.54
N ASN A 191 3.03 -50.46 14.78
CA ASN A 191 4.08 -49.51 14.36
C ASN A 191 4.10 -48.92 12.93
N GLY A 192 4.19 -47.58 12.87
CA GLY A 192 4.68 -46.85 11.70
C GLY A 192 4.32 -45.36 11.71
N ASP A 193 5.23 -44.54 12.27
CA ASP A 193 5.28 -43.08 12.11
C ASP A 193 5.02 -42.61 10.67
N GLY A 194 4.34 -41.48 10.53
CA GLY A 194 4.08 -40.87 9.22
C GLY A 194 3.23 -39.62 9.28
N ASP A 195 3.72 -38.62 10.00
CA ASP A 195 3.56 -37.18 9.73
C ASP A 195 2.82 -36.83 8.42
N SER A 196 1.65 -36.19 8.54
CA SER A 196 1.14 -35.27 7.52
C SER A 196 0.11 -34.34 8.15
N GLY A 197 0.49 -33.06 8.22
CA GLY A 197 -0.22 -32.02 8.93
C GLY A 197 -1.65 -31.77 8.46
N LEU A 198 -2.53 -31.63 9.44
CA LEU A 198 -3.77 -30.90 9.32
C LEU A 198 -3.43 -29.41 9.14
N VAL A 199 -3.63 -28.88 7.93
CA VAL A 199 -3.78 -27.45 7.71
C VAL A 199 -5.28 -27.16 7.74
N ASN A 200 -5.76 -26.69 8.88
CA ASN A 200 -7.03 -25.98 8.97
C ASN A 200 -6.83 -24.62 8.31
N ILE A 201 -7.58 -24.34 7.24
CA ILE A 201 -7.75 -22.98 6.74
C ILE A 201 -9.09 -22.50 7.29
N ASP A 202 -9.05 -21.87 8.46
CA ASP A 202 -10.11 -20.97 8.91
C ASP A 202 -10.13 -19.77 7.98
N VAL A 203 -11.27 -19.53 7.34
CA VAL A 203 -11.58 -18.25 6.69
C VAL A 203 -12.79 -17.68 7.42
N ASP A 204 -12.52 -17.04 8.57
CA ASP A 204 -13.45 -16.09 9.15
C ASP A 204 -12.67 -15.01 9.90
N GLY A 205 -12.93 -13.77 9.52
CA GLY A 205 -12.25 -12.59 10.05
C GLY A 205 -12.55 -11.35 9.22
N ALA A 206 -13.84 -11.11 8.95
CA ALA A 206 -14.30 -9.81 8.47
C ALA A 206 -14.17 -8.80 9.61
N ASP A 207 -13.12 -7.98 9.54
CA ASP A 207 -12.96 -6.79 10.37
C ASP A 207 -13.99 -5.74 9.89
N GLN A 208 -14.89 -5.33 10.79
CA GLN A 208 -15.76 -4.18 10.56
C GLN A 208 -15.10 -2.92 11.14
N PRO A 209 -14.98 -1.81 10.39
CA PRO A 209 -14.58 -0.54 10.96
C PRO A 209 -15.77 0.21 11.58
N GLU A 210 -15.48 0.88 12.70
CA GLU A 210 -16.34 1.82 13.45
C GLU A 210 -16.84 3.03 12.63
#